data_AF-R7LQI8-F1
#
_entry.id   AF-R7LQI8-F1
#
_cell.length_a   1.000
_cell.length_b   1.000
_cell.length_c   1.000
_cell.angle_alpha   90.00
_cell.angle_beta   90.00
_cell.angle_gamma   90.00
#
_symmetry.space_group_name_H-M   'P 1'
#
loop_
_entity.id
_entity.type
_entity.pdbx_description
1 polymer ?
#
loop_
_entity_poly.entity_id
_entity_poly.type
_entity_poly.pdbx_seq_one_letter_code
_entity_poly.pdbx_strand_id
1 'polypeptide(L)'
;MGYTALYRKFRPITFSELVGQEHITRTLRNQIMADRVGHAYLFNGGRGTGKTSSAKILARAINCLNPKDGEPCNECEICKGALNGSLTDIVEMDAASNNSVEDIRSIREEVNFLPTKAKYRVYIIDEVHMLSPGAFNALLKTLEEPPEHVKFILATTEPQKLPATILSRCQRFDFKRISNEDIIKRLEIVCKESNIEITEGALKIISVLAEGAMRDALSILERCVQDGENKIDEDKIKDLVGIPKITFVHSIVDAIVEYDIDKALASMDEILNQGKDLNNFLWEIIKYVKDVLIYKSSGKAELYSEDEVTNIKNLSDKVTKEKLVNLIYELSNLENDMKWSTQKTIMFQAGIIKLCSKEIGTGGDIEDRLEKIENYLKSGKIAITNNSTVYNNVPSGVTTNNVVRNNVPKMQVTQTVSNSTVNAQPMTKKYSNDLSKSWPKIVNDLKQNGKIVLYTNLMNTSAEQVGDSVVEIKFRKGMTAFGKAVLDKQENIKEISNLVSMACGKNMQIKYINDVQNQVVEHHPEDDIQKLASESDIPFNIV
;
A
#
# COMPACT_ATOMS: atom_id res chain seq x y z
N MET A 1 15.96 -25.55 -25.19
CA MET A 1 14.72 -25.41 -24.40
C MET A 1 14.89 -24.22 -23.48
N GLY A 2 13.95 -23.28 -23.47
CA GLY A 2 14.05 -22.07 -22.64
C GLY A 2 14.08 -22.42 -21.15
N TYR A 3 14.89 -21.69 -20.40
CA TYR A 3 14.93 -21.79 -18.94
C TYR A 3 13.52 -21.56 -18.38
N THR A 4 13.02 -22.53 -17.60
CA THR A 4 11.70 -22.47 -16.97
C THR A 4 11.88 -22.26 -15.48
N ALA A 5 11.34 -21.15 -14.97
CA ALA A 5 11.40 -20.81 -13.56
C ALA A 5 10.86 -21.92 -12.64
N LEU A 6 11.46 -22.09 -11.45
CA LEU A 6 11.12 -23.18 -10.52
C LEU A 6 9.66 -23.13 -10.12
N TYR A 7 9.12 -21.93 -9.85
CA TYR A 7 7.71 -21.76 -9.48
C TYR A 7 6.72 -22.14 -10.60
N ARG A 8 7.17 -22.19 -11.86
CA ARG A 8 6.38 -22.69 -12.99
C ARG A 8 6.55 -24.19 -13.17
N LYS A 9 7.79 -24.68 -13.11
CA LYS A 9 8.12 -26.10 -13.25
C LYS A 9 7.44 -26.95 -12.18
N PHE A 10 7.45 -26.48 -10.93
CA PHE A 10 6.90 -27.18 -9.76
C PHE A 10 5.50 -26.73 -9.36
N ARG A 11 4.79 -26.05 -10.28
CA ARG A 11 3.39 -25.68 -10.05
C ARG A 11 2.56 -26.95 -9.90
N PRO A 12 1.78 -27.10 -8.81
CA PRO A 12 0.97 -28.30 -8.57
C PRO A 12 0.05 -28.64 -9.74
N ILE A 13 0.08 -29.90 -10.18
CA ILE A 13 -0.80 -30.41 -11.25
C ILE A 13 -2.00 -31.20 -10.70
N THR A 14 -1.92 -31.64 -9.45
CA THR A 14 -2.95 -32.39 -8.72
C THR A 14 -3.32 -31.71 -7.40
N PHE A 15 -4.47 -32.08 -6.82
CA PHE A 15 -4.87 -31.58 -5.51
C PHE A 15 -3.97 -32.11 -4.38
N SER A 16 -3.41 -33.31 -4.53
CA SER A 16 -2.49 -33.92 -3.57
C SER A 16 -1.12 -33.22 -3.50
N GLU A 17 -0.72 -32.48 -4.53
CA GLU A 17 0.52 -31.69 -4.55
C GLU A 17 0.36 -30.29 -3.92
N LEU A 18 -0.87 -29.87 -3.61
CA LEU A 18 -1.11 -28.59 -2.92
C LEU A 18 -0.75 -28.72 -1.44
N VAL A 19 0.06 -27.77 -0.99
CA VAL A 19 0.67 -27.80 0.34
C VAL A 19 -0.09 -26.90 1.30
N GLY A 20 -0.48 -27.42 2.48
CA GLY A 20 -1.08 -26.65 3.57
C GLY A 20 -2.54 -26.23 3.34
N GLN A 21 -3.24 -26.88 2.40
CA GLN A 21 -4.63 -26.57 2.02
C GLN A 21 -5.54 -27.81 2.04
N GLU A 22 -5.24 -28.78 2.91
CA GLU A 22 -5.84 -30.13 2.93
C GLU A 22 -7.36 -30.09 3.10
N HIS A 23 -7.87 -29.16 3.91
CA HIS A 23 -9.31 -29.00 4.11
C HIS A 23 -10.03 -28.54 2.82
N ILE A 24 -9.42 -27.64 2.06
CA ILE A 24 -9.97 -27.12 0.81
C ILE A 24 -9.91 -28.21 -0.26
N THR A 25 -8.74 -28.83 -0.44
CA THR A 25 -8.55 -29.86 -1.47
C THR A 25 -9.42 -31.10 -1.22
N ARG A 26 -9.61 -31.50 0.04
CA ARG A 26 -10.55 -32.57 0.40
C ARG A 26 -11.99 -32.22 0.03
N THR A 27 -12.42 -30.98 0.32
CA THR A 27 -13.78 -30.54 0.02
C THR A 27 -14.03 -30.51 -1.49
N LEU A 28 -13.10 -29.95 -2.27
CA LEU A 28 -13.20 -29.92 -3.73
C LEU A 28 -13.23 -31.32 -4.33
N ARG A 29 -12.34 -32.23 -3.89
CA ARG A 29 -12.36 -33.64 -4.34
C ARG A 29 -13.69 -34.32 -4.06
N ASN A 30 -14.21 -34.16 -2.84
CA ASN A 30 -15.50 -34.75 -2.45
C ASN A 30 -16.67 -34.20 -3.29
N GLN A 31 -16.65 -32.91 -3.66
CA GLN A 31 -17.68 -32.32 -4.52
C GLN A 31 -17.64 -32.91 -5.94
N ILE A 32 -16.45 -33.12 -6.48
CA ILE A 32 -16.25 -33.72 -7.81
C ILE A 32 -16.73 -35.18 -7.79
N MET A 33 -16.34 -35.96 -6.77
CA MET A 33 -16.77 -37.35 -6.63
C MET A 33 -18.29 -37.50 -6.46
N ALA A 34 -18.93 -36.52 -5.82
CA ALA A 34 -20.37 -36.52 -5.62
C ALA A 34 -21.16 -35.87 -6.79
N ASP A 35 -20.49 -35.45 -7.87
CA ASP A 35 -21.05 -34.66 -8.98
C ASP A 35 -21.87 -33.43 -8.51
N ARG A 36 -21.45 -32.80 -7.40
CA ARG A 36 -22.06 -31.61 -6.78
C ARG A 36 -21.19 -30.38 -6.99
N VAL A 37 -20.81 -30.14 -8.24
CA VAL A 37 -19.98 -29.00 -8.63
C VAL A 37 -20.84 -27.74 -8.71
N GLY A 38 -20.56 -26.76 -7.85
CA GLY A 38 -21.22 -25.45 -7.85
C GLY A 38 -20.99 -24.66 -9.13
N HIS A 39 -21.86 -23.67 -9.40
CA HIS A 39 -21.75 -22.82 -10.59
C HIS A 39 -20.65 -21.75 -10.45
N ALA A 40 -20.35 -21.30 -9.22
CA ALA A 40 -19.33 -20.28 -8.97
C ALA A 40 -18.54 -20.59 -7.68
N TYR A 41 -17.21 -20.46 -7.79
CA TYR A 41 -16.26 -20.62 -6.69
C TYR A 41 -15.52 -19.30 -6.47
N LEU A 42 -15.31 -18.93 -5.21
CA LEU A 42 -14.46 -17.80 -4.84
C LEU A 42 -13.28 -18.30 -4.00
N PHE A 43 -12.09 -18.24 -4.58
CA PHE A 43 -10.83 -18.58 -3.93
C PHE A 43 -10.19 -17.31 -3.40
N ASN A 44 -10.16 -17.19 -2.07
CA ASN A 44 -9.62 -16.05 -1.37
C ASN A 44 -8.36 -16.45 -0.57
N GLY A 45 -7.40 -15.55 -0.43
CA GLY A 45 -6.24 -15.75 0.46
C GLY A 45 -5.01 -14.98 0.00
N GLY A 46 -3.93 -15.08 0.76
CA GLY A 46 -2.66 -14.41 0.44
C GLY A 46 -2.10 -14.75 -0.94
N ARG A 47 -1.22 -13.91 -1.48
CA ARG A 47 -0.50 -14.24 -2.72
C ARG A 47 0.32 -15.51 -2.52
N GLY A 48 0.45 -16.33 -3.56
CA GLY A 48 1.30 -17.52 -3.51
C GLY A 48 0.80 -18.69 -2.65
N THR A 49 -0.41 -18.62 -2.07
CA THR A 49 -1.02 -19.73 -1.28
C THR A 49 -1.63 -20.86 -2.11
N GLY A 50 -1.65 -20.73 -3.45
CA GLY A 50 -2.11 -21.79 -4.35
C GLY A 50 -3.52 -21.59 -4.96
N LYS A 51 -4.11 -20.40 -4.87
CA LYS A 51 -5.43 -20.08 -5.45
C LYS A 51 -5.55 -20.41 -6.94
N THR A 52 -4.74 -19.77 -7.79
CA THR A 52 -4.77 -19.97 -9.25
C THR A 52 -4.39 -21.41 -9.64
N SER A 53 -3.47 -22.03 -8.90
CA SER A 53 -3.12 -23.45 -9.11
C SER A 53 -4.33 -24.35 -8.84
N SER A 54 -5.02 -24.14 -7.73
CA SER A 54 -6.24 -24.87 -7.38
C SER A 54 -7.37 -24.65 -8.38
N ALA A 55 -7.51 -23.43 -8.90
CA ALA A 55 -8.50 -23.10 -9.93
C ALA A 55 -8.26 -23.92 -11.21
N LYS A 56 -6.99 -23.97 -11.67
CA LYS A 56 -6.59 -24.76 -12.83
C LYS A 56 -6.79 -26.26 -12.59
N ILE A 57 -6.47 -26.77 -11.40
CA ILE A 57 -6.68 -28.18 -11.05
C ILE A 57 -8.17 -28.51 -11.04
N LEU A 58 -9.00 -27.67 -10.42
CA LEU A 58 -10.45 -27.84 -10.38
C LEU A 58 -11.04 -27.85 -11.80
N ALA A 59 -10.69 -26.88 -12.63
CA ALA A 59 -11.16 -26.78 -14.02
C ALA A 59 -10.80 -28.04 -14.84
N ARG A 60 -9.61 -28.61 -14.61
CA ARG A 60 -9.22 -29.88 -15.22
C ARG A 60 -9.99 -31.06 -14.65
N ALA A 61 -10.19 -31.11 -13.35
CA ALA A 61 -10.81 -32.24 -12.67
C ALA A 61 -12.29 -32.40 -13.05
N ILE A 62 -13.05 -31.29 -13.13
CA ILE A 62 -14.47 -31.31 -13.50
C ILE A 62 -14.72 -31.66 -14.97
N ASN A 63 -13.70 -31.43 -15.82
CA ASN A 63 -13.74 -31.73 -17.25
C ASN A 63 -12.97 -33.01 -17.61
N CYS A 64 -12.38 -33.69 -16.64
CA CYS A 64 -11.61 -34.89 -16.87
C CYS A 64 -12.51 -36.02 -17.35
N LEU A 65 -12.07 -36.77 -18.36
CA LEU A 65 -12.80 -37.95 -18.85
C LEU A 65 -12.70 -39.14 -17.88
N ASN A 66 -11.60 -39.23 -17.13
CA ASN A 66 -11.29 -40.35 -16.24
C ASN A 66 -10.80 -39.84 -14.87
N PRO A 67 -11.59 -39.07 -14.10
CA PRO A 67 -11.17 -38.57 -12.80
C PRO A 67 -10.93 -39.72 -11.83
N LYS A 68 -9.90 -39.62 -11.00
CA LYS A 68 -9.57 -40.60 -9.95
C LYS A 68 -9.63 -39.92 -8.60
N ASP A 69 -10.51 -40.36 -7.70
CA ASP A 69 -10.70 -39.78 -6.36
C ASP A 69 -10.90 -38.25 -6.35
N GLY A 70 -11.61 -37.73 -7.37
CA GLY A 70 -11.83 -36.29 -7.55
C GLY A 70 -10.63 -35.52 -8.09
N GLU A 71 -9.57 -36.20 -8.53
CA GLU A 71 -8.39 -35.62 -9.16
C GLU A 71 -8.39 -35.77 -10.69
N PRO A 72 -7.77 -34.83 -11.43
CA PRO A 72 -7.60 -34.97 -12.86
C PRO A 72 -6.56 -36.05 -13.18
N CYS A 73 -6.83 -36.91 -14.17
CA CYS A 73 -5.88 -37.96 -14.55
C CYS A 73 -4.61 -37.45 -15.23
N ASN A 74 -4.61 -36.20 -15.74
CA ASN A 74 -3.50 -35.59 -16.47
C ASN A 74 -3.05 -36.31 -17.77
N GLU A 75 -3.71 -37.40 -18.17
CA GLU A 75 -3.34 -38.22 -19.33
C GLU A 75 -4.36 -38.18 -20.48
N CYS A 76 -5.64 -37.87 -20.19
CA CYS A 76 -6.67 -37.77 -21.22
C CYS A 76 -6.50 -36.52 -22.09
N GLU A 77 -7.16 -36.49 -23.25
CA GLU A 77 -7.05 -35.37 -24.20
C GLU A 77 -7.44 -34.02 -23.60
N ILE A 78 -8.49 -33.99 -22.74
CA ILE A 78 -8.95 -32.77 -22.08
C ILE A 78 -7.91 -32.27 -21.07
N CYS A 79 -7.36 -33.16 -20.23
CA CYS A 79 -6.34 -32.75 -19.26
C CYS A 79 -5.03 -32.31 -19.95
N LYS A 80 -4.61 -33.02 -21.01
CA LYS A 80 -3.43 -32.64 -21.82
C LYS A 80 -3.66 -31.29 -22.51
N GLY A 81 -4.83 -31.09 -23.09
CA GLY A 81 -5.23 -29.82 -23.71
C GLY A 81 -5.30 -28.65 -22.73
N ALA A 82 -5.73 -28.91 -21.49
CA ALA A 82 -5.72 -27.90 -20.44
C ALA A 82 -4.30 -27.58 -19.93
N LEU A 83 -3.41 -28.58 -19.82
CA LEU A 83 -2.03 -28.38 -19.36
C LEU A 83 -1.17 -27.61 -20.37
N ASN A 84 -1.38 -27.84 -21.67
CA ASN A 84 -0.65 -27.13 -22.73
C ASN A 84 -1.36 -25.84 -23.20
N GLY A 85 -2.52 -25.50 -22.63
CA GLY A 85 -3.28 -24.28 -22.95
C GLY A 85 -4.01 -24.29 -24.29
N SER A 86 -4.17 -25.46 -24.94
CA SER A 86 -4.90 -25.58 -26.21
C SER A 86 -6.41 -25.76 -26.06
N LEU A 87 -6.90 -26.02 -24.84
CA LEU A 87 -8.32 -26.22 -24.57
C LEU A 87 -9.06 -24.88 -24.46
N THR A 88 -9.85 -24.54 -25.47
CA THR A 88 -10.63 -23.29 -25.55
C THR A 88 -11.77 -23.21 -24.54
N ASP A 89 -12.21 -24.36 -24.00
CA ASP A 89 -13.30 -24.42 -23.02
C ASP A 89 -12.86 -23.99 -21.60
N ILE A 90 -11.56 -23.83 -21.35
CA ILE A 90 -11.04 -23.23 -20.12
C ILE A 90 -10.48 -21.85 -20.48
N VAL A 91 -11.19 -20.81 -20.07
CA VAL A 91 -10.82 -19.42 -20.34
C VAL A 91 -10.18 -18.84 -19.08
N GLU A 92 -8.90 -18.48 -19.18
CA GLU A 92 -8.18 -17.80 -18.11
C GLU A 92 -8.11 -16.30 -18.41
N MET A 93 -8.57 -15.49 -17.47
CA MET A 93 -8.54 -14.04 -17.56
C MET A 93 -7.90 -13.45 -16.31
N ASP A 94 -6.85 -12.65 -16.49
CA ASP A 94 -6.32 -11.81 -15.43
C ASP A 94 -7.09 -10.48 -15.43
N ALA A 95 -7.82 -10.22 -14.34
CA ALA A 95 -8.61 -9.00 -14.19
C ALA A 95 -7.72 -7.76 -14.05
N ALA A 96 -6.43 -7.89 -13.71
CA ALA A 96 -5.53 -6.74 -13.67
C ALA A 96 -5.25 -6.17 -15.08
N SER A 97 -5.23 -7.03 -16.11
CA SER A 97 -5.03 -6.63 -17.51
C SER A 97 -6.33 -6.45 -18.29
N ASN A 98 -7.41 -7.13 -17.89
CA ASN A 98 -8.71 -7.14 -18.58
C ASN A 98 -9.82 -6.64 -17.64
N ASN A 99 -9.67 -5.40 -17.15
CA ASN A 99 -10.61 -4.82 -16.17
C ASN A 99 -11.79 -4.06 -16.78
N SER A 100 -11.85 -3.97 -18.11
CA SER A 100 -12.82 -3.14 -18.79
C SER A 100 -14.21 -3.79 -18.81
N VAL A 101 -15.25 -2.95 -18.95
CA VAL A 101 -16.63 -3.44 -19.07
C VAL A 101 -16.81 -4.24 -20.35
N GLU A 102 -16.07 -3.91 -21.40
CA GLU A 102 -16.18 -4.56 -22.71
C GLU A 102 -15.65 -5.99 -22.68
N ASP A 103 -14.51 -6.22 -22.02
CA ASP A 103 -13.93 -7.57 -21.86
C ASP A 103 -14.92 -8.54 -21.20
N ILE A 104 -15.61 -8.08 -20.14
CA ILE A 104 -16.64 -8.89 -19.47
C ILE A 104 -17.90 -9.05 -20.33
N ARG A 105 -18.26 -8.05 -21.14
CA ARG A 105 -19.42 -8.19 -22.05
C ARG A 105 -19.18 -9.26 -23.10
N SER A 106 -17.98 -9.32 -23.68
CA SER A 106 -17.59 -10.39 -24.60
C SER A 106 -17.70 -11.75 -23.93
N ILE A 107 -17.24 -11.88 -22.67
CA ILE A 107 -17.41 -13.11 -21.89
C ILE A 107 -18.90 -13.46 -21.72
N ARG A 108 -19.74 -12.49 -21.34
CA ARG A 108 -21.17 -12.72 -21.13
C ARG A 108 -21.87 -13.20 -22.40
N GLU A 109 -21.51 -12.67 -23.56
CA GLU A 109 -22.05 -13.14 -24.84
C GLU A 109 -21.59 -14.57 -25.13
N GLU A 110 -20.32 -14.87 -24.88
CA GLU A 110 -19.73 -16.19 -25.09
C GLU A 110 -20.27 -17.28 -24.14
N VAL A 111 -20.69 -16.91 -22.94
CA VAL A 111 -21.22 -17.83 -21.91
C VAL A 111 -22.48 -18.57 -22.40
N ASN A 112 -23.25 -17.99 -23.33
CA ASN A 112 -24.47 -18.61 -23.86
C ASN A 112 -24.19 -19.78 -24.83
N PHE A 113 -22.96 -19.93 -25.32
CA PHE A 113 -22.60 -21.01 -26.22
C PHE A 113 -22.15 -22.26 -25.45
N LEU A 114 -22.49 -23.43 -25.98
CA LEU A 114 -22.08 -24.72 -25.43
C LEU A 114 -20.56 -24.92 -25.54
N PRO A 115 -19.93 -25.70 -24.64
CA PRO A 115 -18.53 -26.05 -24.74
C PRO A 115 -18.24 -26.86 -26.02
N THR A 116 -17.02 -26.75 -26.55
CA THR A 116 -16.64 -27.38 -27.82
C THR A 116 -16.24 -28.85 -27.64
N LYS A 117 -15.47 -29.15 -26.59
CA LYS A 117 -14.90 -30.49 -26.32
C LYS A 117 -15.11 -30.96 -24.88
N ALA A 118 -15.11 -30.04 -23.92
CA ALA A 118 -15.22 -30.36 -22.50
C ALA A 118 -16.67 -30.50 -22.01
N LYS A 119 -16.89 -31.07 -20.82
CA LYS A 119 -18.21 -31.15 -20.18
C LYS A 119 -18.75 -29.77 -19.79
N TYR A 120 -17.88 -28.91 -19.29
CA TYR A 120 -18.18 -27.55 -18.85
C TYR A 120 -17.23 -26.53 -19.47
N ARG A 121 -17.76 -25.33 -19.74
CA ARG A 121 -16.97 -24.15 -20.04
C ARG A 121 -16.61 -23.44 -18.74
N VAL A 122 -15.31 -23.29 -18.46
CA VAL A 122 -14.81 -22.82 -17.17
C VAL A 122 -14.12 -21.48 -17.35
N TYR A 123 -14.59 -20.47 -16.63
CA TYR A 123 -13.97 -19.14 -16.58
C TYR A 123 -13.18 -19.00 -15.29
N ILE A 124 -11.87 -18.88 -15.40
CA ILE A 124 -10.96 -18.58 -14.29
C ILE A 124 -10.62 -17.10 -14.34
N ILE A 125 -11.10 -16.33 -13.36
CA ILE A 125 -10.84 -14.89 -13.26
C ILE A 125 -9.90 -14.65 -12.08
N ASP A 126 -8.63 -14.38 -12.38
CA ASP A 126 -7.62 -14.08 -11.35
C ASP A 126 -7.62 -12.59 -10.98
N GLU A 127 -7.25 -12.30 -9.73
CA GLU A 127 -7.30 -10.98 -9.11
C GLU A 127 -8.61 -10.21 -9.37
N VAL A 128 -9.75 -10.89 -9.24
CA VAL A 128 -11.09 -10.37 -9.62
C VAL A 128 -11.44 -9.02 -8.97
N HIS A 129 -10.84 -8.67 -7.83
CA HIS A 129 -11.00 -7.37 -7.18
C HIS A 129 -10.50 -6.18 -8.02
N MET A 130 -9.71 -6.43 -9.07
CA MET A 130 -9.21 -5.42 -10.00
C MET A 130 -10.22 -5.05 -11.09
N LEU A 131 -11.36 -5.75 -11.19
CA LEU A 131 -12.42 -5.41 -12.14
C LEU A 131 -13.03 -4.03 -11.83
N SER A 132 -13.38 -3.29 -12.89
CA SER A 132 -14.13 -2.05 -12.73
C SER A 132 -15.54 -2.31 -12.19
N PRO A 133 -16.17 -1.33 -11.49
CA PRO A 133 -17.54 -1.49 -11.00
C PRO A 133 -18.56 -1.85 -12.10
N GLY A 134 -18.39 -1.30 -13.30
CA GLY A 134 -19.23 -1.65 -14.46
C GLY A 134 -19.04 -3.08 -14.93
N ALA A 135 -17.81 -3.61 -14.86
CA ALA A 135 -17.48 -4.99 -15.19
C ALA A 135 -18.10 -5.96 -14.17
N PHE A 136 -18.08 -5.64 -12.88
CA PHE A 136 -18.80 -6.42 -11.85
C PHE A 136 -20.30 -6.54 -12.13
N ASN A 137 -20.96 -5.43 -12.49
CA ASN A 137 -22.39 -5.44 -12.80
C ASN A 137 -22.71 -6.27 -14.05
N ALA A 138 -21.81 -6.28 -15.04
CA ALA A 138 -21.95 -7.13 -16.22
C ALA A 138 -21.83 -8.62 -15.88
N LEU A 139 -20.93 -8.97 -14.95
CA LEU A 139 -20.74 -10.34 -14.47
C LEU A 139 -21.90 -10.82 -13.58
N LEU A 140 -22.49 -9.93 -12.76
CA LEU A 140 -23.56 -10.26 -11.82
C LEU A 140 -24.76 -10.95 -12.48
N LYS A 141 -25.21 -10.45 -13.64
CA LYS A 141 -26.32 -11.06 -14.39
C LYS A 141 -26.08 -12.53 -14.71
N THR A 142 -24.84 -12.86 -15.03
CA THR A 142 -24.42 -14.21 -15.40
C THR A 142 -24.21 -15.10 -14.18
N LEU A 143 -23.82 -14.53 -13.04
CA LEU A 143 -23.69 -15.26 -11.77
C LEU A 143 -25.05 -15.48 -11.10
N GLU A 144 -26.05 -14.65 -11.39
CA GLU A 144 -27.44 -14.79 -10.92
C GLU A 144 -28.17 -15.92 -11.64
N GLU A 145 -28.04 -15.99 -12.96
CA GLU A 145 -28.68 -17.00 -13.80
C GLU A 145 -27.61 -17.72 -14.66
N PRO A 146 -26.71 -18.51 -14.03
CA PRO A 146 -25.64 -19.17 -14.76
C PRO A 146 -26.18 -20.33 -15.60
N PRO A 147 -25.77 -20.44 -16.88
CA PRO A 147 -26.07 -21.64 -17.66
C PRO A 147 -25.44 -22.89 -17.02
N GLU A 148 -26.12 -24.04 -17.10
CA GLU A 148 -25.69 -25.27 -16.42
C GLU A 148 -24.29 -25.75 -16.87
N HIS A 149 -23.95 -25.50 -18.13
CA HIS A 149 -22.68 -25.86 -18.76
C HIS A 149 -21.54 -24.89 -18.41
N VAL A 150 -21.79 -23.80 -17.68
CA VAL A 150 -20.78 -22.80 -17.32
C VAL A 150 -20.42 -22.86 -15.84
N LYS A 151 -19.13 -22.73 -15.56
CA LYS A 151 -18.57 -22.69 -14.21
C LYS A 151 -17.62 -21.50 -14.07
N PHE A 152 -17.76 -20.73 -12.99
CA PHE A 152 -16.88 -19.62 -12.66
C PHE A 152 -15.96 -19.98 -11.51
N ILE A 153 -14.68 -19.65 -11.64
CA ILE A 153 -13.69 -19.73 -10.56
C ILE A 153 -13.04 -18.36 -10.44
N LEU A 154 -13.44 -17.61 -9.41
CA LEU A 154 -12.92 -16.29 -9.11
C LEU A 154 -11.80 -16.43 -8.09
N ALA A 155 -10.66 -15.78 -8.30
CA ALA A 155 -9.56 -15.73 -7.35
C ALA A 155 -9.26 -14.28 -6.95
N THR A 156 -9.06 -14.04 -5.65
CA THR A 156 -8.72 -12.71 -5.13
C THR A 156 -7.77 -12.79 -3.94
N THR A 157 -6.91 -11.79 -3.79
CA THR A 157 -6.16 -11.51 -2.57
C THR A 157 -6.90 -10.57 -1.60
N GLU A 158 -7.90 -9.85 -2.10
CA GLU A 158 -8.62 -8.79 -1.37
C GLU A 158 -10.14 -8.98 -1.46
N PRO A 159 -10.72 -9.89 -0.64
CA PRO A 159 -12.14 -10.22 -0.69
C PRO A 159 -13.04 -9.05 -0.25
N GLN A 160 -12.53 -8.16 0.61
CA GLN A 160 -13.23 -6.97 1.08
C GLN A 160 -13.53 -5.94 0.00
N LYS A 161 -12.79 -5.97 -1.12
CA LYS A 161 -13.03 -5.10 -2.27
C LYS A 161 -14.16 -5.62 -3.17
N LEU A 162 -14.62 -6.84 -2.95
CA LEU A 162 -15.70 -7.44 -3.74
C LEU A 162 -17.07 -7.00 -3.22
N PRO A 163 -18.03 -6.71 -4.11
CA PRO A 163 -19.41 -6.48 -3.72
C PRO A 163 -19.98 -7.69 -2.97
N ALA A 164 -20.76 -7.44 -1.92
CA ALA A 164 -21.45 -8.49 -1.16
C ALA A 164 -22.35 -9.37 -2.04
N THR A 165 -22.87 -8.80 -3.14
CA THR A 165 -23.69 -9.49 -4.15
C THR A 165 -22.95 -10.59 -4.90
N ILE A 166 -21.62 -10.50 -5.04
CA ILE A 166 -20.78 -11.57 -5.61
C ILE A 166 -20.51 -12.62 -4.55
N LEU A 167 -20.18 -12.19 -3.33
CA LEU A 167 -19.85 -13.09 -2.22
C LEU A 167 -21.02 -14.02 -1.88
N SER A 168 -22.26 -13.55 -1.96
CA SER A 168 -23.46 -14.36 -1.67
C SER A 168 -23.77 -15.43 -2.73
N ARG A 169 -23.23 -15.29 -3.94
CA ARG A 169 -23.47 -16.18 -5.09
C ARG A 169 -22.33 -17.14 -5.38
N CYS A 170 -21.22 -17.02 -4.65
CA CYS A 170 -20.06 -17.88 -4.83
C CYS A 170 -19.87 -18.79 -3.62
N GLN A 171 -19.48 -20.03 -3.86
CA GLN A 171 -18.95 -20.87 -2.79
C GLN A 171 -17.54 -20.39 -2.43
N ARG A 172 -17.39 -19.86 -1.21
CA ARG A 172 -16.14 -19.26 -0.74
C ARG A 172 -15.19 -20.30 -0.14
N PHE A 173 -13.92 -20.25 -0.55
CA PHE A 173 -12.81 -21.02 -0.01
C PHE A 173 -11.67 -20.08 0.41
N ASP A 174 -11.36 -20.10 1.71
CA ASP A 174 -10.33 -19.26 2.31
C ASP A 174 -9.00 -20.02 2.44
N PHE A 175 -8.09 -19.77 1.51
CA PHE A 175 -6.72 -20.26 1.51
C PHE A 175 -5.91 -19.60 2.61
N LYS A 176 -5.37 -20.43 3.50
CA LYS A 176 -4.55 -19.97 4.62
C LYS A 176 -3.11 -19.76 4.19
N ARG A 177 -2.34 -19.03 5.00
CA ARG A 177 -0.89 -19.00 4.89
C ARG A 177 -0.35 -20.42 5.10
N ILE A 178 0.63 -20.81 4.29
CA ILE A 178 1.26 -22.13 4.39
C ILE A 178 2.19 -22.12 5.60
N SER A 179 2.21 -23.20 6.37
CA SER A 179 3.10 -23.30 7.53
C SER A 179 4.58 -23.36 7.09
N ASN A 180 5.49 -22.88 7.94
CA ASN A 180 6.93 -22.94 7.63
C ASN A 180 7.39 -24.39 7.45
N GLU A 181 6.88 -25.32 8.26
CA GLU A 181 7.17 -26.75 8.13
C GLU A 181 6.79 -27.31 6.77
N ASP A 182 5.61 -26.94 6.27
CA ASP A 182 5.13 -27.45 4.98
C ASP A 182 5.86 -26.80 3.80
N ILE A 183 6.25 -25.53 3.93
CA ILE A 183 7.16 -24.88 2.96
C ILE A 183 8.50 -25.62 2.92
N ILE A 184 9.12 -25.92 4.06
CA ILE A 184 10.40 -26.63 4.15
C ILE A 184 10.29 -28.00 3.47
N LYS A 185 9.28 -28.81 3.84
CA LYS A 185 9.04 -30.14 3.22
C LYS A 185 8.93 -30.04 1.69
N ARG A 186 8.23 -29.02 1.19
CA ARG A 186 8.07 -28.83 -0.26
C ARG A 186 9.37 -28.37 -0.93
N LEU A 187 10.13 -27.48 -0.30
CA LEU A 187 11.43 -27.04 -0.80
C LEU A 187 12.43 -28.20 -0.86
N GLU A 188 12.43 -29.10 0.11
CA GLU A 188 13.28 -30.30 0.09
C GLU A 188 13.00 -31.20 -1.13
N ILE A 189 11.73 -31.41 -1.47
CA ILE A 189 11.34 -32.18 -2.66
C ILE A 189 11.86 -31.49 -3.92
N VAL A 190 11.67 -30.17 -4.01
CA VAL A 190 12.10 -29.37 -5.17
C VAL A 190 13.62 -29.37 -5.33
N CYS A 191 14.37 -29.26 -4.23
CA CYS A 191 15.82 -29.32 -4.23
C CYS A 191 16.33 -30.70 -4.65
N LYS A 192 15.73 -31.79 -4.16
CA LYS A 192 16.06 -33.16 -4.58
C LYS A 192 15.82 -33.38 -6.07
N GLU A 193 14.66 -32.96 -6.59
CA GLU A 193 14.34 -33.11 -8.02
C GLU A 193 15.15 -32.19 -8.94
N SER A 194 15.69 -31.09 -8.42
CA SER A 194 16.50 -30.13 -9.18
C SER A 194 18.00 -30.29 -8.96
N ASN A 195 18.42 -31.29 -8.17
CA ASN A 195 19.82 -31.54 -7.78
C ASN A 195 20.51 -30.30 -7.17
N ILE A 196 19.81 -29.63 -6.25
CA ILE A 196 20.30 -28.47 -5.50
C ILE A 196 20.68 -28.94 -4.08
N GLU A 197 21.91 -28.66 -3.67
CA GLU A 197 22.38 -28.90 -2.31
C GLU A 197 22.07 -27.68 -1.45
N ILE A 198 21.25 -27.86 -0.41
CA ILE A 198 20.85 -26.78 0.50
C ILE A 198 20.96 -27.25 1.95
N THR A 199 21.40 -26.36 2.84
CA THR A 199 21.45 -26.62 4.28
C THR A 199 20.08 -26.50 4.94
N GLU A 200 19.86 -27.17 6.08
CA GLU A 200 18.58 -27.09 6.80
C GLU A 200 18.30 -25.67 7.33
N GLY A 201 19.33 -24.95 7.79
CA GLY A 201 19.21 -23.56 8.22
C GLY A 201 18.82 -22.63 7.08
N ALA A 202 19.39 -22.84 5.88
CA ALA A 202 18.99 -22.14 4.66
C ALA A 202 17.50 -22.32 4.33
N LEU A 203 16.99 -23.56 4.40
CA LEU A 203 15.56 -23.84 4.20
C LEU A 203 14.66 -23.12 5.21
N LYS A 204 15.07 -23.09 6.49
CA LYS A 204 14.34 -22.37 7.54
C LYS A 204 14.28 -20.87 7.24
N ILE A 205 15.40 -20.25 6.85
CA ILE A 205 15.44 -18.83 6.49
C ILE A 205 14.48 -18.55 5.31
N ILE A 206 14.53 -19.34 4.23
CA ILE A 206 13.62 -19.17 3.09
C ILE A 206 12.16 -19.30 3.52
N SER A 207 11.83 -20.26 4.39
CA SER A 207 10.45 -20.47 4.85
C SER A 207 9.89 -19.26 5.61
N VAL A 208 10.72 -18.63 6.44
CA VAL A 208 10.36 -17.41 7.19
C VAL A 208 10.18 -16.23 6.24
N LEU A 209 11.12 -16.03 5.30
CA LEU A 209 11.07 -14.94 4.33
C LEU A 209 9.91 -15.05 3.33
N ALA A 210 9.42 -16.26 3.10
CA ALA A 210 8.29 -16.50 2.22
C ALA A 210 6.94 -16.09 2.83
N GLU A 211 6.87 -15.82 4.14
CA GLU A 211 5.66 -15.38 4.86
C GLU A 211 4.38 -16.22 4.60
N GLY A 212 4.55 -17.51 4.33
CA GLY A 212 3.45 -18.42 4.02
C GLY A 212 3.04 -18.49 2.54
N ALA A 213 3.83 -17.93 1.63
CA ALA A 213 3.63 -17.95 0.18
C ALA A 213 4.64 -18.86 -0.54
N MET A 214 4.19 -20.03 -1.02
CA MET A 214 5.07 -21.01 -1.68
C MET A 214 5.72 -20.46 -2.95
N ARG A 215 5.02 -19.60 -3.69
CA ARG A 215 5.56 -18.95 -4.89
C ARG A 215 6.80 -18.11 -4.55
N ASP A 216 6.77 -17.40 -3.44
CA ASP A 216 7.86 -16.52 -3.03
C ASP A 216 9.03 -17.35 -2.50
N ALA A 217 8.76 -18.42 -1.73
CA ALA A 217 9.78 -19.40 -1.33
C ALA A 217 10.55 -19.98 -2.54
N LEU A 218 9.84 -20.43 -3.58
CA LEU A 218 10.46 -20.95 -4.80
C LEU A 218 11.23 -19.87 -5.58
N SER A 219 10.76 -18.63 -5.54
CA SER A 219 11.42 -17.52 -6.21
C SER A 219 12.73 -17.14 -5.51
N ILE A 220 12.76 -17.17 -4.17
CA ILE A 220 13.98 -16.95 -3.37
C ILE A 220 14.99 -18.07 -3.66
N LEU A 221 14.55 -19.33 -3.60
CA LEU A 221 15.40 -20.49 -3.92
C LEU A 221 16.00 -20.37 -5.33
N GLU A 222 15.17 -20.03 -6.33
CA GLU A 222 15.61 -19.90 -7.72
C GLU A 222 16.69 -18.83 -7.89
N ARG A 223 16.52 -17.67 -7.23
CA ARG A 223 17.52 -16.60 -7.28
C ARG A 223 18.86 -17.07 -6.70
N CYS A 224 18.85 -17.87 -5.62
CA CYS A 224 20.08 -18.41 -5.03
C CYS A 224 20.82 -19.40 -5.93
N VAL A 225 20.11 -20.09 -6.83
CA VAL A 225 20.70 -21.03 -7.80
C VAL A 225 21.32 -20.30 -8.99
N GLN A 226 20.78 -19.13 -9.37
CA GLN A 226 21.27 -18.37 -10.53
C GLN A 226 22.68 -17.81 -10.37
N ASP A 227 23.17 -17.67 -9.13
CA ASP A 227 24.55 -17.23 -8.83
C ASP A 227 25.63 -18.29 -9.16
N GLY A 228 25.27 -19.42 -9.77
CA GLY A 228 26.21 -20.36 -10.41
C GLY A 228 26.72 -21.50 -9.52
N GLU A 229 26.43 -21.46 -8.22
CA GLU A 229 26.72 -22.56 -7.30
C GLU A 229 25.43 -23.26 -6.86
N ASN A 230 25.37 -24.58 -7.08
CA ASN A 230 24.26 -25.44 -6.64
C ASN A 230 24.28 -25.73 -5.13
N LYS A 231 25.23 -25.15 -4.39
CA LYS A 231 25.30 -25.18 -2.92
C LYS A 231 24.70 -23.88 -2.38
N ILE A 232 23.73 -24.03 -1.49
CA ILE A 232 23.05 -22.91 -0.83
C ILE A 232 23.20 -23.07 0.68
N ASP A 233 23.98 -22.18 1.27
CA ASP A 233 24.12 -22.02 2.70
C ASP A 233 23.28 -20.83 3.22
N GLU A 234 23.31 -20.63 4.53
CA GLU A 234 22.58 -19.56 5.20
C GLU A 234 23.10 -18.17 4.80
N ASP A 235 24.41 -18.03 4.63
CA ASP A 235 25.05 -16.76 4.32
C ASP A 235 24.70 -16.30 2.90
N LYS A 236 24.66 -17.20 1.92
CA LYS A 236 24.23 -16.91 0.56
C LYS A 236 22.80 -16.36 0.48
N ILE A 237 21.88 -16.92 1.27
CA ILE A 237 20.50 -16.41 1.32
C ILE A 237 20.46 -15.03 1.98
N LYS A 238 21.20 -14.85 3.08
CA LYS A 238 21.29 -13.56 3.77
C LYS A 238 21.85 -12.47 2.84
N ASP A 239 22.89 -12.79 2.08
CA ASP A 239 23.49 -11.86 1.13
C ASP A 239 22.56 -11.55 -0.04
N LEU A 240 21.88 -12.55 -0.60
CA LEU A 240 20.95 -12.36 -1.73
C LEU A 240 19.71 -11.52 -1.37
N VAL A 241 19.19 -11.70 -0.16
CA VAL A 241 18.02 -10.96 0.34
C VAL A 241 18.44 -9.61 0.93
N GLY A 242 19.76 -9.37 1.03
CA GLY A 242 20.32 -8.18 1.66
C GLY A 242 20.01 -8.11 3.15
N ILE A 243 19.78 -9.26 3.80
CA ILE A 243 19.60 -9.34 5.26
C ILE A 243 20.93 -8.97 5.90
N PRO A 244 20.98 -7.90 6.70
CA PRO A 244 22.20 -7.56 7.40
C PRO A 244 22.53 -8.65 8.40
N LYS A 245 23.83 -8.94 8.57
CA LYS A 245 24.25 -9.89 9.61
C LYS A 245 23.67 -9.42 10.93
N ILE A 246 23.23 -10.36 11.76
CA ILE A 246 22.67 -10.07 13.09
C ILE A 246 23.59 -9.15 13.91
N THR A 247 24.91 -9.21 13.66
CA THR A 247 25.92 -8.37 14.28
C THR A 247 25.67 -6.89 14.05
N PHE A 248 25.22 -6.51 12.86
CA PHE A 248 24.86 -5.14 12.51
C PHE A 248 23.56 -4.71 13.17
N VAL A 249 22.56 -5.60 13.17
CA VAL A 249 21.27 -5.37 13.86
C VAL A 249 21.53 -5.16 15.35
N HIS A 250 22.31 -6.05 15.96
CA HIS A 250 22.71 -5.96 17.36
C HIS A 250 23.47 -4.67 17.65
N SER A 251 24.46 -4.30 16.82
CA SER A 251 25.25 -3.07 17.00
C SER A 251 24.37 -1.82 17.02
N ILE A 252 23.40 -1.72 16.10
CA ILE A 252 22.48 -0.57 16.08
C ILE A 252 21.55 -0.57 17.28
N VAL A 253 20.97 -1.71 17.64
CA VAL A 253 20.05 -1.77 18.79
C VAL A 253 20.80 -1.48 20.10
N ASP A 254 22.02 -1.99 20.25
CA ASP A 254 22.90 -1.67 21.39
C ASP A 254 23.25 -0.17 21.41
N ALA A 255 23.58 0.44 20.26
CA ALA A 255 23.83 1.87 20.15
C ALA A 255 22.60 2.73 20.52
N ILE A 256 21.40 2.34 20.08
CA ILE A 256 20.14 2.99 20.46
C ILE A 256 19.88 2.89 21.97
N VAL A 257 20.20 1.73 22.55
CA VAL A 257 20.03 1.49 23.98
C VAL A 257 21.00 2.32 24.81
N GLU A 258 22.25 2.41 24.39
CA GLU A 258 23.34 3.16 25.03
C GLU A 258 23.31 4.67 24.72
N TYR A 259 22.42 5.12 23.82
CA TYR A 259 22.35 6.51 23.33
C TYR A 259 23.65 6.97 22.62
N ASP A 260 24.32 6.04 21.94
CA ASP A 260 25.55 6.30 21.19
C ASP A 260 25.21 6.58 19.72
N ILE A 261 25.19 7.88 19.37
CA ILE A 261 24.88 8.34 18.01
C ILE A 261 26.01 7.97 17.03
N ASP A 262 27.27 8.06 17.47
CA ASP A 262 28.44 7.84 16.61
C ASP A 262 28.53 6.36 16.21
N LYS A 263 28.33 5.44 17.17
CA LYS A 263 28.29 3.99 16.91
C LYS A 263 27.12 3.60 16.02
N ALA A 264 25.96 4.23 16.20
CA ALA A 264 24.80 4.01 15.35
C ALA A 264 25.07 4.46 13.90
N LEU A 265 25.62 5.66 13.71
CA LEU A 265 25.97 6.20 12.38
C LEU A 265 27.03 5.36 11.67
N ALA A 266 28.10 4.97 12.38
CA ALA A 266 29.14 4.11 11.82
C ALA A 266 28.57 2.75 11.34
N SER A 267 27.70 2.14 12.16
CA SER A 267 27.03 0.89 11.81
C SER A 267 26.10 1.06 10.60
N MET A 268 25.42 2.20 10.46
CA MET A 268 24.57 2.50 9.31
C MET A 268 25.38 2.69 8.02
N ASP A 269 26.49 3.43 8.09
CA ASP A 269 27.35 3.67 6.93
C ASP A 269 27.95 2.36 6.39
N GLU A 270 28.32 1.43 7.27
CA GLU A 270 28.84 0.12 6.86
C GLU A 270 27.78 -0.69 6.08
N ILE A 271 26.52 -0.62 6.48
CA ILE A 271 25.40 -1.33 5.83
C ILE A 271 25.03 -0.68 4.49
N LEU A 272 25.04 0.66 4.45
CA LEU A 272 24.82 1.42 3.22
C LEU A 272 25.92 1.12 2.19
N ASN A 273 27.17 1.03 2.63
CA ASN A 273 28.31 0.67 1.77
C ASN A 273 28.23 -0.77 1.26
N GLN A 274 27.63 -1.68 2.03
CA GLN A 274 27.35 -3.06 1.59
C GLN A 274 26.15 -3.16 0.64
N GLY A 275 25.44 -2.06 0.35
CA GLY A 275 24.31 -2.02 -0.58
C GLY A 275 23.08 -2.80 -0.09
N LYS A 276 22.95 -3.04 1.22
CA LYS A 276 21.82 -3.79 1.80
C LYS A 276 20.53 -2.95 1.80
N ASP A 277 19.38 -3.63 1.72
CA ASP A 277 18.08 -2.95 1.68
C ASP A 277 17.69 -2.43 3.08
N LEU A 278 17.44 -1.12 3.16
CA LEU A 278 17.12 -0.44 4.42
C LEU A 278 15.76 -0.84 5.01
N ASN A 279 14.78 -1.23 4.19
CA ASN A 279 13.48 -1.67 4.68
C ASN A 279 13.60 -3.04 5.35
N ASN A 280 14.31 -3.98 4.70
CA ASN A 280 14.61 -5.29 5.29
C ASN A 280 15.42 -5.14 6.57
N PHE A 281 16.37 -4.20 6.59
CA PHE A 281 17.16 -3.95 7.78
C PHE A 281 16.32 -3.39 8.94
N LEU A 282 15.48 -2.39 8.68
CA LEU A 282 14.56 -1.85 9.69
C LEU A 282 13.61 -2.94 10.22
N TRP A 283 13.10 -3.79 9.34
CA TRP A 283 12.26 -4.92 9.73
C TRP A 283 13.00 -5.91 10.66
N GLU A 284 14.26 -6.26 10.35
CA GLU A 284 15.08 -7.10 11.23
C GLU A 284 15.39 -6.41 12.57
N ILE A 285 15.58 -5.08 12.60
CA ILE A 285 15.71 -4.32 13.85
C ILE A 285 14.43 -4.45 14.69
N ILE A 286 13.25 -4.22 14.10
CA ILE A 286 11.95 -4.34 14.80
C ILE A 286 11.79 -5.76 15.35
N LYS A 287 12.05 -6.78 14.51
CA LYS A 287 11.97 -8.18 14.88
C LYS A 287 12.93 -8.52 16.02
N TYR A 288 14.18 -8.07 15.94
CA TYR A 288 15.18 -8.29 16.99
C TYR A 288 14.78 -7.63 18.32
N VAL A 289 14.27 -6.39 18.31
CA VAL A 289 13.76 -5.72 19.52
C VAL A 289 12.56 -6.49 20.12
N LYS A 290 11.66 -6.98 19.27
CA LYS A 290 10.53 -7.83 19.68
C LYS A 290 11.03 -9.15 20.28
N ASP A 291 12.03 -9.79 19.70
CA ASP A 291 12.59 -11.04 20.22
C ASP A 291 13.34 -10.82 21.54
N VAL A 292 14.03 -9.69 21.73
CA VAL A 292 14.60 -9.28 23.04
C VAL A 292 13.49 -9.07 24.09
N LEU A 293 12.37 -8.45 23.72
CA LEU A 293 11.21 -8.28 24.61
C LEU A 293 10.58 -9.62 25.01
N ILE A 294 10.40 -10.53 24.05
CA ILE A 294 9.87 -11.88 24.29
C ILE A 294 10.83 -12.66 25.20
N TYR A 295 12.14 -12.59 24.96
CA TYR A 295 13.14 -13.23 25.81
C TYR A 295 13.09 -12.66 27.25
N LYS A 296 13.00 -11.35 27.42
CA LYS A 296 12.85 -10.71 28.74
C LYS A 296 11.55 -11.09 29.46
N SER A 297 10.52 -11.50 28.73
CA SER A 297 9.22 -11.88 29.30
C SER A 297 9.08 -13.38 29.57
N SER A 298 9.61 -14.22 28.68
CA SER A 298 9.37 -15.67 28.67
C SER A 298 10.62 -16.51 28.93
N GLY A 299 11.82 -15.91 28.88
CA GLY A 299 13.10 -16.59 29.06
C GLY A 299 13.50 -17.54 27.92
N LYS A 300 12.76 -17.52 26.80
CA LYS A 300 13.02 -18.38 25.64
C LYS A 300 13.27 -17.52 24.40
N ALA A 301 14.35 -17.83 23.68
CA ALA A 301 14.63 -17.32 22.35
C ALA A 301 14.74 -18.52 21.42
N GLU A 302 13.70 -18.76 20.63
CA GLU A 302 13.74 -19.77 19.56
C GLU A 302 14.42 -19.15 18.33
N LEU A 303 15.24 -19.92 17.61
CA LEU A 303 15.94 -19.55 16.35
C LEU A 303 17.27 -18.78 16.45
N TYR A 304 17.86 -18.62 17.65
CA TYR A 304 19.16 -17.97 17.82
C TYR A 304 20.26 -18.96 18.26
N SER A 305 21.48 -18.76 17.76
CA SER A 305 22.70 -19.45 18.21
C SER A 305 23.06 -19.08 19.65
N GLU A 306 23.89 -19.90 20.31
CA GLU A 306 24.28 -19.67 21.72
C GLU A 306 24.94 -18.29 21.94
N ASP A 307 25.74 -17.82 20.97
CA ASP A 307 26.38 -16.50 20.99
C ASP A 307 25.34 -15.36 20.84
N GLU A 308 24.36 -15.52 19.95
CA GLU A 308 23.29 -14.54 19.75
C GLU A 308 22.34 -14.46 20.96
N VAL A 309 22.05 -15.59 21.61
CA VAL A 309 21.26 -15.62 22.86
C VAL A 309 22.00 -14.88 23.97
N THR A 310 23.33 -14.97 24.03
CA THR A 310 24.14 -14.23 25.01
C THR A 310 24.05 -12.72 24.77
N ASN A 311 24.10 -12.29 23.51
CA ASN A 311 23.91 -10.89 23.11
C ASN A 311 22.51 -10.36 23.42
N ILE A 312 21.47 -11.15 23.15
CA ILE A 312 20.08 -10.84 23.51
C ILE A 312 19.93 -10.71 25.03
N LYS A 313 20.54 -11.62 25.79
CA LYS A 313 20.51 -11.59 27.26
C LYS A 313 21.13 -10.30 27.79
N ASN A 314 22.34 -9.95 27.35
CA ASN A 314 23.03 -8.73 27.76
C ASN A 314 22.18 -7.47 27.46
N LEU A 315 21.55 -7.41 26.29
CA LEU A 315 20.66 -6.30 25.94
C LEU A 315 19.39 -6.29 26.78
N SER A 316 18.80 -7.46 27.01
CA SER A 316 17.60 -7.60 27.81
C SER A 316 17.83 -7.13 29.26
N ASP A 317 19.03 -7.30 29.80
CA ASP A 317 19.38 -6.86 31.15
C ASP A 317 19.53 -5.33 31.24
N LYS A 318 20.04 -4.68 30.19
CA LYS A 318 20.24 -3.21 30.12
C LYS A 318 18.95 -2.41 29.89
N VAL A 319 17.87 -3.01 29.38
CA VAL A 319 16.68 -2.28 28.89
C VAL A 319 15.42 -2.67 29.65
N THR A 320 14.54 -1.70 29.92
CA THR A 320 13.20 -1.96 30.52
C THR A 320 12.20 -2.48 29.49
N LYS A 321 11.17 -3.21 29.94
CA LYS A 321 10.11 -3.70 29.03
C LYS A 321 9.37 -2.55 28.34
N GLU A 322 9.12 -1.46 29.06
CA GLU A 322 8.46 -0.25 28.54
C GLU A 322 9.28 0.41 27.41
N LYS A 323 10.60 0.53 27.58
CA LYS A 323 11.47 1.10 26.55
C LYS A 323 11.49 0.22 25.29
N LEU A 324 11.52 -1.11 25.42
CA LEU A 324 11.44 -2.03 24.29
C LEU A 324 10.12 -1.90 23.51
N VAL A 325 8.99 -1.78 24.22
CA VAL A 325 7.68 -1.56 23.59
C VAL A 325 7.65 -0.22 22.83
N ASN A 326 8.15 0.85 23.44
CA ASN A 326 8.23 2.17 22.79
C ASN A 326 9.13 2.14 21.55
N LEU A 327 10.27 1.44 21.62
CA LEU A 327 11.15 1.26 20.46
C LEU A 327 10.44 0.56 19.30
N ILE A 328 9.63 -0.47 19.56
CA ILE A 328 8.86 -1.15 18.51
C ILE A 328 7.91 -0.16 17.84
N TYR A 329 7.18 0.65 18.59
CA TYR A 329 6.25 1.64 18.03
C TYR A 329 6.97 2.71 17.18
N GLU A 330 8.04 3.30 17.70
CA GLU A 330 8.80 4.32 16.97
C GLU A 330 9.46 3.77 15.70
N LEU A 331 9.99 2.54 15.75
CA LEU A 331 10.56 1.87 14.57
C LEU A 331 9.48 1.52 13.53
N SER A 332 8.28 1.10 13.96
CA SER A 332 7.14 0.88 13.05
C SER A 332 6.61 2.19 12.44
N ASN A 333 6.68 3.30 13.17
CA ASN A 333 6.37 4.62 12.60
C ASN A 333 7.40 5.01 11.54
N LEU A 334 8.69 4.82 11.84
CA LEU A 334 9.77 5.04 10.89
C LEU A 334 9.61 4.19 9.61
N GLU A 335 9.16 2.94 9.73
CA GLU A 335 8.88 2.06 8.58
C GLU A 335 7.80 2.66 7.66
N ASN A 336 6.73 3.20 8.24
CA ASN A 336 5.69 3.88 7.48
C ASN A 336 6.22 5.14 6.79
N ASP A 337 7.03 5.94 7.47
CA ASP A 337 7.62 7.16 6.89
C ASP A 337 8.59 6.84 5.73
N MET A 338 9.40 5.80 5.87
CA MET A 338 10.28 5.31 4.83
C MET A 338 9.53 4.77 3.60
N LYS A 339 8.34 4.18 3.80
CA LYS A 339 7.51 3.64 2.72
C LYS A 339 7.05 4.71 1.72
N TRP A 340 6.79 5.94 2.19
CA TRP A 340 6.29 7.04 1.38
C TRP A 340 7.38 8.06 0.98
N SER A 341 8.57 7.97 1.55
CA SER A 341 9.67 8.87 1.26
C SER A 341 10.46 8.48 0.00
N THR A 342 10.83 9.49 -0.79
CA THR A 342 11.78 9.33 -1.91
C THR A 342 13.23 9.22 -1.44
N GLN A 343 13.53 9.64 -0.20
CA GLN A 343 14.88 9.65 0.38
C GLN A 343 14.90 8.75 1.62
N LYS A 344 14.85 7.43 1.39
CA LYS A 344 14.80 6.40 2.45
C LYS A 344 16.00 6.46 3.40
N THR A 345 17.20 6.67 2.86
CA THR A 345 18.45 6.74 3.64
C THR A 345 18.41 7.87 4.68
N ILE A 346 17.95 9.06 4.27
CA ILE A 346 17.88 10.21 5.18
C ILE A 346 16.83 9.97 6.26
N MET A 347 15.66 9.44 5.89
CA MET A 347 14.60 9.13 6.87
C MET A 347 15.08 8.09 7.88
N PHE A 348 15.74 7.03 7.41
CA PHE A 348 16.30 6.01 8.30
C PHE A 348 17.34 6.60 9.25
N GLN A 349 18.34 7.33 8.74
CA GLN A 349 19.37 7.96 9.58
C GLN A 349 18.76 8.94 10.60
N ALA A 350 17.84 9.80 10.17
CA ALA A 350 17.17 10.75 11.06
C ALA A 350 16.33 10.03 12.13
N GLY A 351 15.63 8.95 11.77
CA GLY A 351 14.87 8.13 12.70
C GLY A 351 15.75 7.44 13.74
N ILE A 352 16.86 6.83 13.32
CA ILE A 352 17.82 6.21 14.24
C ILE A 352 18.47 7.27 15.14
N ILE A 353 18.87 8.44 14.60
CA ILE A 353 19.39 9.55 15.42
C ILE A 353 18.35 10.01 16.43
N LYS A 354 17.07 10.11 16.05
CA LYS A 354 15.98 10.46 16.97
C LYS A 354 15.88 9.45 18.11
N LEU A 355 15.99 8.16 17.81
CA LEU A 355 15.97 7.08 18.81
C LEU A 355 17.20 7.05 19.72
N CYS A 356 18.39 7.40 19.20
CA CYS A 356 19.63 7.55 19.96
C CYS A 356 19.70 8.88 20.72
N SER A 357 18.91 9.88 20.31
CA SER A 357 18.74 11.09 21.10
C SER A 357 17.86 10.72 22.29
N LYS A 358 18.29 11.10 23.50
CA LYS A 358 17.32 11.28 24.57
C LYS A 358 16.33 12.32 24.06
N GLU A 359 15.20 11.92 23.48
CA GLU A 359 14.00 12.74 23.66
C GLU A 359 13.95 12.99 25.18
N ILE A 360 13.98 14.23 25.69
CA ILE A 360 12.90 15.20 25.59
C ILE A 360 11.53 14.49 25.56
N GLY A 361 11.44 13.37 26.29
CA GLY A 361 10.23 12.67 26.63
C GLY A 361 9.62 13.41 27.81
N THR A 362 8.40 13.88 27.58
CA THR A 362 7.46 14.61 28.42
C THR A 362 7.07 13.90 29.72
N GLY A 363 8.06 13.52 30.54
CA GLY A 363 7.89 13.09 31.93
C GLY A 363 8.99 13.73 32.76
N GLY A 364 10.23 13.28 32.61
CA GLY A 364 11.35 13.73 33.43
C GLY A 364 11.62 15.24 33.41
N ASP A 365 11.46 15.92 32.27
CA ASP A 365 11.64 17.38 32.19
C ASP A 365 10.43 18.14 32.74
N ILE A 366 9.24 17.52 32.79
CA ILE A 366 8.06 18.08 33.46
C ILE A 366 8.22 17.93 34.97
N GLU A 367 8.67 16.78 35.47
CA GLU A 367 8.99 16.56 36.89
C GLU A 367 10.12 17.47 37.36
N ASP A 368 11.23 17.60 36.61
CA ASP A 368 12.34 18.50 36.95
C ASP A 368 11.91 19.98 36.88
N ARG A 369 11.02 20.35 35.96
CA ARG A 369 10.45 21.71 35.89
C ARG A 369 9.43 21.95 36.98
N LEU A 370 8.63 20.95 37.36
CA LEU A 370 7.72 20.99 38.52
C LEU A 370 8.51 21.12 39.80
N GLU A 371 9.60 20.39 39.97
CA GLU A 371 10.45 20.47 41.16
C GLU A 371 11.14 21.84 41.24
N LYS A 372 11.62 22.38 40.12
CA LYS A 372 12.15 23.77 40.06
C LYS A 372 11.07 24.81 40.35
N ILE A 373 9.85 24.64 39.83
CA ILE A 373 8.72 25.54 40.09
C ILE A 373 8.26 25.43 41.54
N GLU A 374 8.16 24.23 42.11
CA GLU A 374 7.82 24.00 43.51
C GLU A 374 8.86 24.60 44.44
N ASN A 375 10.15 24.43 44.14
CA ASN A 375 11.22 25.05 44.91
C ASN A 375 11.18 26.58 44.78
N TYR A 376 10.82 27.11 43.60
CA TYR A 376 10.63 28.54 43.40
C TYR A 376 9.40 29.09 44.17
N LEU A 377 8.28 28.37 44.19
CA LEU A 377 7.07 28.70 44.95
C LEU A 377 7.31 28.61 46.47
N LYS A 378 8.04 27.57 46.94
CA LYS A 378 8.45 27.42 48.35
C LYS A 378 9.42 28.50 48.80
N SER A 379 10.18 29.12 47.88
CA SER A 379 11.12 30.21 48.19
C SER A 379 10.45 31.58 48.44
N GLY A 380 9.13 31.68 48.32
CA GLY A 380 8.36 32.86 48.76
C GLY A 380 8.55 34.14 47.94
N LYS A 381 9.20 34.09 46.77
CA LYS A 381 9.40 35.26 45.89
C LYS A 381 8.31 35.34 44.82
N ILE A 382 7.08 35.66 45.21
CA ILE A 382 6.02 36.04 44.26
C ILE A 382 5.58 37.47 44.57
N ALA A 383 6.05 38.42 43.78
CA ALA A 383 5.50 39.77 43.75
C ALA A 383 4.28 39.77 42.83
N ILE A 384 3.08 39.73 43.42
CA ILE A 384 1.83 39.93 42.68
C ILE A 384 1.67 41.45 42.51
N THR A 385 2.09 41.98 41.36
CA THR A 385 1.69 43.34 40.94
C THR A 385 0.29 43.27 40.33
N ASN A 386 -0.71 43.58 41.14
CA ASN A 386 -2.07 43.88 40.68
C ASN A 386 -2.06 45.24 39.96
N ASN A 387 -2.07 45.24 38.63
CA ASN A 387 -2.33 46.46 37.86
C ASN A 387 -3.78 46.47 37.38
N SER A 388 -4.62 47.14 38.15
CA SER A 388 -5.94 47.63 37.75
C SER A 388 -5.89 49.15 37.78
N THR A 389 -5.82 49.83 36.62
CA THR A 389 -6.51 51.12 36.33
C THR A 389 -6.18 51.69 34.94
N VAL A 390 -7.21 51.67 34.09
CA VAL A 390 -7.78 52.74 33.22
C VAL A 390 -6.90 53.93 32.73
N TYR A 391 -6.78 54.13 31.41
CA TYR A 391 -7.43 55.19 30.59
C TYR A 391 -6.77 55.41 29.21
N ASN A 392 -7.64 55.77 28.25
CA ASN A 392 -7.44 56.13 26.85
C ASN A 392 -6.44 57.27 26.58
N ASN A 393 -5.75 57.23 25.43
CA ASN A 393 -5.85 58.16 24.29
C ASN A 393 -4.55 58.23 23.45
N VAL A 394 -4.76 58.30 22.13
CA VAL A 394 -3.80 58.48 21.01
C VAL A 394 -3.65 60.01 20.73
N PRO A 395 -2.89 60.51 19.73
CA PRO A 395 -1.45 60.49 19.39
C PRO A 395 -0.82 61.93 19.37
N SER A 396 0.48 62.04 19.04
CA SER A 396 1.04 62.89 17.94
C SER A 396 2.49 63.30 18.22
N GLY A 397 3.31 63.26 17.17
CA GLY A 397 4.77 63.26 17.24
C GLY A 397 5.46 64.62 17.25
N VAL A 398 6.80 64.56 17.23
CA VAL A 398 7.70 65.61 16.77
C VAL A 398 8.93 64.97 16.11
N THR A 399 9.30 65.53 14.98
CA THR A 399 10.36 65.19 14.02
C THR A 399 11.75 65.70 14.44
N THR A 400 12.76 65.33 13.62
CA THR A 400 14.12 65.90 13.42
C THR A 400 15.27 65.20 14.19
N ASN A 401 16.48 64.96 13.65
CA ASN A 401 17.08 65.00 12.30
C ASN A 401 18.51 64.39 12.37
N ASN A 402 19.13 64.21 11.19
CA ASN A 402 20.55 63.94 10.84
C ASN A 402 20.91 62.45 10.60
N VAL A 403 21.05 61.92 9.37
CA VAL A 403 21.88 62.24 8.17
C VAL A 403 23.36 61.85 8.31
N VAL A 404 23.80 60.78 7.62
CA VAL A 404 25.05 60.68 6.81
C VAL A 404 24.93 59.59 5.69
N ARG A 405 24.77 60.05 4.44
CA ARG A 405 25.47 59.69 3.16
C ARG A 405 26.22 58.34 3.03
N ASN A 406 25.91 57.46 2.06
CA ASN A 406 26.20 57.43 0.59
C ASN A 406 27.61 56.97 0.15
N ASN A 407 27.73 55.82 -0.55
CA ASN A 407 28.12 55.70 -1.98
C ASN A 407 28.56 54.26 -2.43
N VAL A 408 27.75 53.60 -3.29
CA VAL A 408 27.98 53.11 -4.71
C VAL A 408 29.45 52.73 -5.11
N PRO A 409 29.76 51.66 -5.92
CA PRO A 409 29.18 51.43 -7.26
C PRO A 409 29.01 50.01 -7.86
N LYS A 410 28.19 49.95 -8.92
CA LYS A 410 28.10 48.91 -9.97
C LYS A 410 29.18 49.13 -11.04
N MET A 411 29.69 48.05 -11.65
CA MET A 411 30.24 48.05 -13.02
C MET A 411 29.85 46.78 -13.78
N GLN A 412 29.52 46.96 -15.06
CA GLN A 412 29.21 45.96 -16.08
C GLN A 412 30.48 45.41 -16.74
N VAL A 413 30.43 44.16 -17.21
CA VAL A 413 31.28 43.65 -18.32
C VAL A 413 30.43 42.79 -19.24
N THR A 414 30.60 42.96 -20.55
CA THR A 414 29.92 42.26 -21.64
C THR A 414 30.92 41.43 -22.46
N GLN A 415 30.44 40.30 -22.99
CA GLN A 415 30.92 39.48 -24.14
C GLN A 415 32.14 38.55 -23.98
N THR A 416 31.92 37.24 -24.13
CA THR A 416 32.26 36.49 -25.36
C THR A 416 31.69 35.06 -25.35
N VAL A 417 31.66 34.49 -26.56
CA VAL A 417 30.75 33.46 -27.09
C VAL A 417 31.34 32.06 -27.02
N SER A 418 30.51 31.04 -26.77
CA SER A 418 30.56 29.77 -27.51
C SER A 418 29.21 29.05 -27.42
N ASN A 419 28.59 28.89 -28.59
CA ASN A 419 27.32 28.20 -28.82
C ASN A 419 27.51 26.68 -28.88
N SER A 420 26.53 25.93 -28.36
CA SER A 420 26.04 24.67 -28.93
C SER A 420 24.61 24.45 -28.47
N THR A 421 23.67 24.83 -29.33
CA THR A 421 22.22 24.77 -29.19
C THR A 421 21.68 23.39 -29.61
N VAL A 422 20.74 22.83 -28.86
CA VAL A 422 19.54 22.18 -29.44
C VAL A 422 18.31 22.62 -28.63
N ASN A 423 17.31 23.11 -29.36
CA ASN A 423 16.16 23.90 -28.93
C ASN A 423 15.08 23.13 -28.16
N ALA A 424 14.56 23.75 -27.09
CA ALA A 424 13.15 23.64 -26.70
C ALA A 424 12.70 25.00 -26.13
N GLN A 425 11.79 25.68 -26.83
CA GLN A 425 11.24 26.99 -26.44
C GLN A 425 10.32 26.88 -25.22
N PRO A 426 10.45 27.72 -24.18
CA PRO A 426 9.36 28.00 -23.26
C PRO A 426 8.53 29.17 -23.80
N MET A 427 7.33 28.88 -24.33
CA MET A 427 6.36 29.93 -24.65
C MET A 427 5.79 30.52 -23.35
N THR A 428 6.17 31.76 -23.06
CA THR A 428 5.52 32.62 -22.07
C THR A 428 4.13 33.02 -22.57
N LYS A 429 3.06 32.46 -22.00
CA LYS A 429 1.68 32.92 -22.26
C LYS A 429 1.31 34.03 -21.27
N LYS A 430 1.14 35.25 -21.79
CA LYS A 430 0.51 36.38 -21.08
C LYS A 430 -0.99 36.10 -20.93
N TYR A 431 -1.50 36.17 -19.69
CA TYR A 431 -2.93 36.19 -19.38
C TYR A 431 -3.47 37.64 -19.39
N SER A 432 -4.70 37.83 -19.87
CA SER A 432 -5.37 39.15 -19.91
C SER A 432 -5.92 39.55 -18.53
N ASN A 433 -6.01 40.85 -18.25
CA ASN A 433 -6.47 41.49 -17.00
C ASN A 433 -7.90 41.13 -16.51
N ASP A 434 -8.58 40.16 -17.11
CA ASP A 434 -9.94 39.74 -16.74
C ASP A 434 -9.90 38.26 -16.33
N LEU A 435 -9.90 38.00 -15.02
CA LEU A 435 -9.76 36.67 -14.42
C LEU A 435 -10.93 35.75 -14.81
N SER A 436 -12.12 36.33 -14.99
CA SER A 436 -13.33 35.60 -15.39
C SER A 436 -13.18 34.87 -16.74
N LYS A 437 -12.47 35.49 -17.70
CA LYS A 437 -12.19 34.94 -19.03
C LYS A 437 -10.96 34.03 -19.07
N SER A 438 -10.04 34.20 -18.11
CA SER A 438 -8.80 33.43 -18.03
C SER A 438 -8.97 32.14 -17.20
N TRP A 439 -9.99 32.08 -16.33
CA TRP A 439 -10.26 30.93 -15.45
C TRP A 439 -10.40 29.58 -16.18
N PRO A 440 -11.16 29.46 -17.29
CA PRO A 440 -11.25 28.17 -18.00
C PRO A 440 -9.90 27.70 -18.57
N LYS A 441 -8.97 28.63 -18.87
CA LYS A 441 -7.62 28.30 -19.33
C LYS A 441 -6.75 27.81 -18.17
N ILE A 442 -6.82 28.48 -17.02
CA ILE A 442 -6.10 28.08 -15.79
C ILE A 442 -6.53 26.68 -15.33
N VAL A 443 -7.84 26.39 -15.37
CA VAL A 443 -8.36 25.07 -15.01
C VAL A 443 -7.90 24.00 -16.02
N ASN A 444 -7.81 24.33 -17.31
CA ASN A 444 -7.25 23.40 -18.30
C ASN A 444 -5.72 23.19 -18.16
N ASP A 445 -4.96 24.18 -17.69
CA ASP A 445 -3.54 24.02 -17.41
C ASP A 445 -3.31 23.01 -16.26
N LEU A 446 -4.20 22.94 -15.27
CA LEU A 446 -4.16 21.90 -14.23
C LEU A 446 -4.32 20.48 -14.82
N LYS A 447 -5.12 20.33 -15.88
CA LYS A 447 -5.24 19.06 -16.61
C LYS A 447 -3.95 18.72 -17.36
N GLN A 448 -3.30 19.71 -17.99
CA GLN A 448 -2.05 19.50 -18.73
C GLN A 448 -0.85 19.19 -17.82
N ASN A 449 -0.85 19.75 -16.60
CA ASN A 449 0.19 19.50 -15.59
C ASN A 449 -0.07 18.23 -14.73
N GLY A 450 -0.99 17.35 -15.15
CA GLY A 450 -1.24 16.07 -14.48
C GLY A 450 -2.03 16.14 -13.17
N LYS A 451 -2.58 17.31 -12.81
CA LYS A 451 -3.35 17.53 -11.55
C LYS A 451 -4.84 17.29 -11.77
N ILE A 452 -5.18 16.08 -12.22
CA ILE A 452 -6.55 15.68 -12.64
C ILE A 452 -7.57 15.84 -11.51
N VAL A 453 -7.20 15.56 -10.26
CA VAL A 453 -8.09 15.68 -9.09
C VAL A 453 -8.47 17.14 -8.79
N LEU A 454 -7.58 18.10 -9.03
CA LEU A 454 -7.90 19.53 -8.89
C LEU A 454 -8.78 20.00 -10.05
N TYR A 455 -8.47 19.55 -11.27
CA TYR A 455 -9.27 19.82 -12.45
C TYR A 455 -10.73 19.37 -12.28
N THR A 456 -10.97 18.13 -11.83
CA THR A 456 -12.33 17.59 -11.66
C THR A 456 -13.15 18.37 -10.63
N ASN A 457 -12.51 18.93 -9.61
CA ASN A 457 -13.18 19.73 -8.58
C ASN A 457 -13.38 21.20 -9.01
N LEU A 458 -12.58 21.71 -9.95
CA LEU A 458 -12.64 23.12 -10.39
C LEU A 458 -13.28 23.33 -11.77
N MET A 459 -13.51 22.27 -12.57
CA MET A 459 -14.03 22.36 -13.95
C MET A 459 -15.40 23.03 -14.10
N ASN A 460 -16.21 23.06 -13.04
CA ASN A 460 -17.54 23.67 -13.03
C ASN A 460 -17.60 24.94 -12.14
N THR A 461 -16.45 25.58 -11.91
CA THR A 461 -16.35 26.79 -11.06
C THR A 461 -16.14 28.04 -11.90
N SER A 462 -16.51 29.19 -11.34
CA SER A 462 -16.15 30.51 -11.88
C SER A 462 -15.38 31.30 -10.83
N ALA A 463 -14.26 31.91 -11.22
CA ALA A 463 -13.48 32.79 -10.35
C ALA A 463 -13.73 34.26 -10.68
N GLU A 464 -13.99 35.06 -9.66
CA GLU A 464 -14.08 36.52 -9.75
C GLU A 464 -13.11 37.16 -8.76
N GLN A 465 -12.42 38.21 -9.19
CA GLN A 465 -11.57 38.98 -8.30
C GLN A 465 -12.44 39.96 -7.50
N VAL A 466 -12.37 39.88 -6.17
CA VAL A 466 -13.10 40.76 -5.27
C VAL A 466 -12.09 41.57 -4.47
N GLY A 467 -11.89 42.82 -4.90
CA GLY A 467 -10.89 43.73 -4.32
C GLY A 467 -9.45 43.49 -4.81
N ASP A 468 -8.47 44.07 -4.11
CA ASP A 468 -7.08 44.13 -4.57
C ASP A 468 -6.23 42.90 -4.21
N SER A 469 -6.72 41.97 -3.39
CA SER A 469 -5.93 40.83 -2.89
C SER A 469 -6.72 39.53 -2.67
N VAL A 470 -8.00 39.47 -3.07
CA VAL A 470 -8.86 38.29 -2.85
C VAL A 470 -9.52 37.84 -4.16
N VAL A 471 -9.52 36.53 -4.38
CA VAL A 471 -10.23 35.87 -5.49
C VAL A 471 -11.27 34.92 -4.90
N GLU A 472 -12.52 35.08 -5.34
CA GLU A 472 -13.64 34.24 -4.95
C GLU A 472 -13.92 33.20 -6.02
N ILE A 473 -13.84 31.91 -5.65
CA ILE A 473 -14.18 30.78 -6.51
C ILE A 473 -15.59 30.30 -6.15
N LYS A 474 -16.51 30.45 -7.10
CA LYS A 474 -17.94 30.12 -6.93
C LYS A 474 -18.26 28.72 -7.46
N PHE A 475 -18.88 27.90 -6.62
CA PHE A 475 -19.34 26.54 -6.96
C PHE A 475 -20.84 26.54 -7.32
N ARG A 476 -21.15 26.48 -8.63
CA ARG A 476 -22.53 26.56 -9.14
C ARG A 476 -23.43 25.36 -8.80
N LYS A 477 -22.85 24.21 -8.43
CA LYS A 477 -23.58 22.97 -8.07
C LYS A 477 -23.39 22.56 -6.61
N GLY A 478 -22.90 23.48 -5.77
CA GLY A 478 -22.48 23.18 -4.41
C GLY A 478 -21.15 22.41 -4.36
N MET A 479 -20.37 22.64 -3.31
CA MET A 479 -19.13 21.93 -3.07
C MET A 479 -19.42 20.61 -2.34
N THR A 480 -18.96 19.48 -2.89
CA THR A 480 -19.07 18.18 -2.22
C THR A 480 -18.12 18.11 -1.01
N ALA A 481 -18.48 17.32 0.01
CA ALA A 481 -17.63 17.14 1.20
C ALA A 481 -16.23 16.61 0.85
N PHE A 482 -16.14 15.74 -0.16
CA PHE A 482 -14.87 15.26 -0.73
C PHE A 482 -14.09 16.38 -1.45
N GLY A 483 -14.77 17.21 -2.25
CA GLY A 483 -14.15 18.35 -2.93
C GLY A 483 -13.56 19.37 -1.96
N LYS A 484 -14.27 19.64 -0.85
CA LYS A 484 -13.78 20.50 0.24
C LYS A 484 -12.50 19.94 0.88
N ALA A 485 -12.51 18.66 1.26
CA ALA A 485 -11.36 18.02 1.89
C ALA A 485 -10.11 17.98 0.98
N VAL A 486 -10.30 17.92 -0.34
CA VAL A 486 -9.20 18.02 -1.32
C VAL A 486 -8.70 19.46 -1.44
N LEU A 487 -9.60 20.43 -1.56
CA LEU A 487 -9.23 21.84 -1.78
C LEU A 487 -8.64 22.51 -0.53
N ASP A 488 -8.93 22.00 0.67
CA ASP A 488 -8.40 22.51 1.94
C ASP A 488 -7.00 21.96 2.28
N LYS A 489 -6.44 21.04 1.48
CA LYS A 489 -5.05 20.57 1.67
C LYS A 489 -4.07 21.71 1.39
N GLN A 490 -3.10 21.92 2.28
CA GLN A 490 -2.12 23.03 2.18
C GLN A 490 -1.36 23.06 0.84
N GLU A 491 -1.02 21.90 0.27
CA GLU A 491 -0.36 21.79 -1.02
C GLU A 491 -1.24 22.31 -2.17
N ASN A 492 -2.54 22.01 -2.12
CA ASN A 492 -3.49 22.39 -3.16
C ASN A 492 -3.84 23.88 -3.09
N ILE A 493 -3.96 24.44 -1.87
CA ILE A 493 -4.16 25.88 -1.69
C ILE A 493 -2.97 26.66 -2.25
N LYS A 494 -1.74 26.22 -1.99
CA LYS A 494 -0.52 26.85 -2.53
C LYS A 494 -0.48 26.78 -4.05
N GLU A 495 -0.84 25.64 -4.63
CA GLU A 495 -0.84 25.46 -6.08
C GLU A 495 -1.86 26.35 -6.78
N ILE A 496 -3.10 26.39 -6.28
CA ILE A 496 -4.16 27.23 -6.85
C ILE A 496 -3.80 28.72 -6.64
N SER A 497 -3.25 29.09 -5.47
CA SER A 497 -2.83 30.47 -5.19
C SER A 497 -1.68 30.92 -6.09
N ASN A 498 -0.71 30.05 -6.38
CA ASN A 498 0.37 30.33 -7.32
C ASN A 498 -0.17 30.57 -8.74
N LEU A 499 -1.06 29.70 -9.23
CA LEU A 499 -1.63 29.83 -10.57
C LEU A 499 -2.50 31.08 -10.71
N VAL A 500 -3.31 31.39 -9.70
CA VAL A 500 -4.12 32.62 -9.66
C VAL A 500 -3.23 33.86 -9.55
N SER A 501 -2.17 33.81 -8.75
CA SER A 501 -1.23 34.94 -8.59
C SER A 501 -0.43 35.19 -9.88
N MET A 502 -0.05 34.14 -10.62
CA MET A 502 0.57 34.26 -11.94
C MET A 502 -0.40 34.85 -12.97
N ALA A 503 -1.68 34.49 -12.93
CA ALA A 503 -2.69 35.02 -13.83
C ALA A 503 -3.05 36.50 -13.55
N CYS A 504 -3.06 36.90 -12.27
CA CYS A 504 -3.39 38.27 -11.84
C CYS A 504 -2.16 39.19 -11.71
N GLY A 505 -0.94 38.66 -11.77
CA GLY A 505 0.31 39.42 -11.64
C GLY A 505 0.58 40.00 -10.24
N LYS A 506 -0.16 39.55 -9.21
CA LYS A 506 -0.07 39.99 -7.81
C LYS A 506 -0.40 38.81 -6.89
N ASN A 507 0.08 38.83 -5.65
CA ASN A 507 -0.19 37.77 -4.67
C ASN A 507 -1.66 37.80 -4.24
N MET A 508 -2.39 36.69 -4.37
CA MET A 508 -3.84 36.61 -4.17
C MET A 508 -4.22 35.52 -3.16
N GLN A 509 -5.13 35.86 -2.25
CA GLN A 509 -5.78 34.91 -1.34
C GLN A 509 -7.06 34.36 -1.96
N ILE A 510 -7.32 33.06 -1.74
CA ILE A 510 -8.46 32.36 -2.33
C ILE A 510 -9.55 32.15 -1.28
N LYS A 511 -10.79 32.47 -1.65
CA LYS A 511 -11.99 32.19 -0.84
C LYS A 511 -12.99 31.37 -1.66
N TYR A 512 -13.49 30.29 -1.09
CA TYR A 512 -14.50 29.44 -1.73
C TYR A 512 -15.91 29.87 -1.31
N ILE A 513 -16.82 30.04 -2.28
CA ILE A 513 -18.23 30.42 -2.03
C ILE A 513 -19.17 29.37 -2.64
N ASN A 514 -20.14 28.94 -1.84
CA ASN A 514 -21.24 28.08 -2.26
C ASN A 514 -22.48 28.95 -2.48
N ASP A 515 -23.06 28.90 -3.69
CA ASP A 515 -24.40 29.44 -3.94
C ASP A 515 -25.44 28.38 -3.55
N VAL A 516 -25.72 28.26 -2.25
CA VAL A 516 -26.94 27.60 -1.76
C VAL A 516 -27.52 28.55 -0.71
N GLN A 517 -28.60 29.23 -1.08
CA GLN A 517 -29.34 30.10 -0.15
C GLN A 517 -29.88 29.26 1.03
N ASN A 518 -29.70 29.80 2.23
CA ASN A 518 -30.18 29.27 3.51
C ASN A 518 -31.63 28.78 3.45
N GLN A 519 -31.86 27.50 3.74
CA GLN A 519 -33.06 27.04 4.45
C GLN A 519 -32.65 26.02 5.52
N VAL A 520 -32.88 26.40 6.77
CA VAL A 520 -32.86 25.51 7.94
C VAL A 520 -34.13 24.67 7.86
N VAL A 521 -34.01 23.35 7.72
CA VAL A 521 -35.11 22.40 7.95
C VAL A 521 -34.53 21.22 8.72
N GLU A 522 -35.08 20.98 9.91
CA GLU A 522 -34.83 19.80 10.74
C GLU A 522 -35.27 18.54 9.96
N HIS A 523 -34.36 17.59 9.78
CA HIS A 523 -34.67 16.33 9.11
C HIS A 523 -35.21 15.30 10.12
N HIS A 524 -36.50 14.95 9.97
CA HIS A 524 -37.04 13.70 10.51
C HIS A 524 -36.92 12.58 9.47
N PRO A 525 -36.47 11.36 9.85
CA PRO A 525 -36.15 10.27 8.92
C PRO A 525 -37.36 9.63 8.22
N GLU A 526 -38.58 10.08 8.47
CA GLU A 526 -39.79 9.55 7.84
C GLU A 526 -40.12 10.21 6.48
N ASP A 527 -39.63 11.44 6.23
CA ASP A 527 -39.91 12.18 4.98
C ASP A 527 -39.14 11.63 3.76
N ASP A 528 -37.99 10.99 3.97
CA ASP A 528 -37.18 10.44 2.88
C ASP A 528 -37.78 9.14 2.31
N ILE A 529 -38.52 8.38 3.13
CA ILE A 529 -39.18 7.14 2.71
C ILE A 529 -40.41 7.46 1.84
N GLN A 530 -41.13 8.53 2.17
CA GLN A 530 -42.31 8.96 1.42
C GLN A 530 -41.93 9.60 0.07
N LYS A 531 -40.80 10.32 0.00
CA LYS A 531 -40.25 10.83 -1.27
C LYS A 531 -39.81 9.70 -2.21
N LEU A 532 -39.16 8.66 -1.67
CA LEU A 532 -38.77 7.48 -2.46
C LEU A 532 -39.99 6.73 -3.01
N ALA A 533 -41.10 6.70 -2.28
CA ALA A 533 -42.35 6.08 -2.72
C ALA A 533 -43.07 6.90 -3.82
N SER A 534 -42.99 8.23 -3.77
CA SER A 534 -43.62 9.09 -4.78
C SER A 534 -42.86 9.18 -6.11
N GLU A 535 -41.56 8.87 -6.14
CA GLU A 535 -40.74 8.86 -7.36
C GLU A 535 -40.78 7.52 -8.12
N SER A 536 -41.43 6.49 -7.55
CA SER A 536 -41.56 5.17 -8.18
C SER A 536 -43.03 4.89 -8.52
N ASP A 537 -43.33 4.88 -9.81
CA ASP A 537 -44.66 4.65 -10.41
C ASP A 537 -45.10 3.16 -10.24
N ILE A 538 -45.33 2.71 -9.00
CA ILE A 538 -45.79 1.35 -8.67
C ILE A 538 -47.06 1.44 -7.80
N PRO A 539 -48.22 0.95 -8.25
CA PRO A 539 -49.41 0.95 -7.43
C PRO A 539 -49.38 -0.23 -6.47
N PHE A 540 -49.34 0.04 -5.17
CA PHE A 540 -49.68 -0.96 -4.14
C PHE A 540 -50.97 -0.54 -3.43
N ASN A 541 -52.04 -1.29 -3.69
CA ASN A 541 -53.19 -1.38 -2.80
C ASN A 541 -52.76 -2.10 -1.52
N ILE A 542 -52.99 -1.45 -0.38
CA ILE A 542 -52.74 -2.04 0.94
C ILE A 542 -54.05 -2.67 1.43
N VAL A 543 -54.00 -3.95 1.78
CA VAL A 543 -54.75 -4.54 2.91
C VAL A 543 -53.73 -5.14 3.85
#